data_AF-A0AAW0RDD6-F1
#
_entry.id   AF-A0AAW0RDD6-F1
#
_cell.length_a   1.000
_cell.length_b   1.000
_cell.length_c   1.000
_cell.angle_alpha   90.00
_cell.angle_beta   90.00
_cell.angle_gamma   90.00
#
_symmetry.space_group_name_H-M   'P 1'
#
loop_
_entity.id
_entity.type
_entity.pdbx_description
1 polymer ?
#
loop_
_entity_poly.entity_id
_entity_poly.type
_entity_poly.pdbx_seq_one_letter_code
_entity_poly.pdbx_strand_id
1 'polypeptide(L)'
;MGEKSGWRRCYKCRNLVELNHGCTHITCRCKAQFCYICGAVWDPTVGCPNFCNGDEELERRQQEEEARIAALEAEQALKEEKAAKELVERELAMQRSRDAPEFETLRQDQCSEMDRFLLFERRQKWLMWTRHARQKVALVEKHSAAIEKMKERHAKTAANLEDRQVAAEYELRTSLETEQKNIRIRLRHMEAYCDGLGKKPSSDMPSRVVTERDLRELGQAYNVEKNMKQLHQAKINVMRDRQAKALEDLLDRQDVELERLTEKDRHEVECLESNLTDEEDLLAATFTRRRAAIEKRWEVAIEVLRNELEAPKGVRYAAIPLPEWPQEKEEEFGPPSYADEFIELGDMEKTLLTFS
;
A
#
# COMPACT_ATOMS: atom_id res chain seq x y z
N MET A 1 67.60 26.93 22.16
CA MET A 1 66.30 26.30 21.82
C MET A 1 65.63 25.73 23.08
N GLY A 2 65.41 26.54 24.11
CA GLY A 2 64.79 26.06 25.37
C GLY A 2 64.49 27.17 26.38
N GLU A 3 65.15 28.32 26.27
CA GLU A 3 64.93 29.45 27.20
C GLU A 3 63.76 30.37 26.81
N LYS A 4 63.31 30.33 25.54
CA LYS A 4 62.21 31.18 25.04
C LYS A 4 60.81 30.59 25.30
N SER A 5 60.72 29.34 25.77
CA SER A 5 59.46 28.59 25.83
C SER A 5 58.78 28.59 27.20
N GLY A 6 59.26 29.37 28.17
CA GLY A 6 58.68 29.37 29.52
C GLY A 6 59.11 28.18 30.39
N TRP A 7 60.22 27.50 30.07
CA TRP A 7 60.78 26.40 30.85
C TRP A 7 62.29 26.61 31.10
N ARG A 8 62.78 26.23 32.29
CA ARG A 8 64.20 26.31 32.67
C ARG A 8 64.71 25.02 33.26
N ARG A 9 65.97 24.65 32.98
CA ARG A 9 66.60 23.46 33.58
C ARG A 9 67.28 23.81 34.89
N CYS A 10 67.09 22.98 35.91
CA CYS A 10 67.82 23.09 37.17
C CYS A 10 69.32 22.79 36.98
N TYR A 11 70.21 23.63 37.52
CA TYR A 11 71.65 23.40 37.44
C TYR A 11 72.12 22.10 38.12
N LYS A 12 71.42 21.63 39.17
CA LYS A 12 71.80 20.45 39.96
C LYS A 12 71.26 19.14 39.38
N CYS A 13 69.96 19.04 39.09
CA CYS A 13 69.34 17.80 38.62
C CYS A 13 68.90 17.81 37.15
N ARG A 14 69.07 18.93 36.44
CA ARG A 14 68.68 19.13 35.03
C ARG A 14 67.20 18.93 34.68
N ASN A 15 66.33 18.72 35.67
CA ASN A 15 64.88 18.71 35.46
C ASN A 15 64.39 20.07 34.96
N LEU A 16 63.40 20.06 34.06
CA LEU A 16 62.72 21.27 33.58
C LEU A 16 61.72 21.76 34.64
N VAL A 17 61.71 23.07 34.86
CA VAL A 17 60.83 23.78 35.79
C VAL A 17 60.16 24.91 35.02
N GLU A 18 58.84 25.01 35.12
CA GLU A 18 58.01 26.10 34.58
C GLU A 18 57.84 27.17 35.67
N LEU A 19 57.84 28.46 35.30
CA LEU A 19 57.46 29.54 36.20
C LEU A 19 56.06 30.01 35.78
N ASN A 20 55.05 29.67 36.58
CA ASN A 20 53.67 30.03 36.25
C ASN A 20 53.38 31.50 36.60
N HIS A 21 53.75 31.98 37.81
CA HIS A 21 53.69 33.40 38.20
C HIS A 21 54.64 33.68 39.39
N GLY A 22 55.19 34.91 39.50
CA GLY A 22 55.88 35.40 40.71
C GLY A 22 57.40 35.55 40.65
N CYS A 23 57.99 35.87 41.82
CA CYS A 23 59.40 36.26 42.05
C CYS A 23 60.41 35.34 41.36
N THR A 24 61.55 35.90 40.97
CA THR A 24 62.59 35.24 40.16
C THR A 24 63.30 34.09 40.89
N HIS A 25 63.01 33.87 42.17
CA HIS A 25 63.50 32.75 42.98
C HIS A 25 62.72 31.47 42.73
N ILE A 26 63.40 30.42 42.28
CA ILE A 26 62.80 29.08 42.14
C ILE A 26 63.54 28.07 42.99
N THR A 27 62.77 27.22 43.68
CA THR A 27 63.27 26.03 44.37
C THR A 27 62.87 24.79 43.57
N CYS A 28 63.84 24.06 43.03
CA CYS A 28 63.58 22.81 42.32
C CYS A 28 63.21 21.67 43.29
N ARG A 29 62.60 20.60 42.79
CA ARG A 29 62.32 19.36 43.55
C ARG A 29 63.57 18.75 44.21
N CYS A 30 64.76 18.99 43.66
CA CYS A 30 66.04 18.57 44.26
C CYS A 30 66.54 19.51 45.38
N LYS A 31 65.70 20.46 45.82
CA LYS A 31 65.95 21.52 46.81
C LYS A 31 67.02 22.55 46.41
N ALA A 32 67.53 22.49 45.18
CA ALA A 32 68.40 23.53 44.66
C ALA A 32 67.59 24.81 44.42
N GLN A 33 68.08 25.92 44.96
CA GLN A 33 67.52 27.25 44.74
C GLN A 33 68.36 27.98 43.69
N PHE A 34 67.70 28.56 42.68
CA PHE A 34 68.35 29.35 41.65
C PHE A 34 67.40 30.42 41.13
N CYS A 35 67.97 31.48 40.54
CA CYS A 35 67.19 32.45 39.82
C CYS A 35 66.65 31.80 38.55
N TYR A 36 65.34 31.90 38.30
CA TYR A 36 64.75 31.46 37.04
C TYR A 36 65.51 32.12 35.90
N ILE A 37 65.57 33.46 35.85
CA ILE A 37 66.02 34.26 34.70
C ILE A 37 67.42 33.94 34.20
N CYS A 38 68.40 33.84 35.09
CA CYS A 38 69.80 33.60 34.70
C CYS A 38 70.33 32.21 35.08
N GLY A 39 69.57 31.40 35.81
CA GLY A 39 70.01 30.07 36.24
C GLY A 39 71.09 30.06 37.33
N ALA A 40 71.53 31.23 37.81
CA ALA A 40 72.54 31.35 38.85
C ALA A 40 72.00 30.83 40.21
N VAL A 41 72.89 30.25 41.00
CA VAL A 41 72.57 29.78 42.36
C VAL A 41 72.05 30.94 43.19
N TRP A 42 70.92 30.73 43.88
CA TRP A 42 70.28 31.77 44.67
C TRP A 42 70.99 31.96 46.00
N ASP A 43 71.33 33.20 46.35
CA ASP A 43 71.93 33.56 47.63
C ASP A 43 70.84 34.07 48.59
N PRO A 44 70.69 33.53 49.82
CA PRO A 44 69.67 33.97 50.77
C PRO A 44 69.82 35.43 51.26
N THR A 45 71.04 35.97 51.22
CA THR A 45 71.39 37.30 51.73
C THR A 45 71.41 38.38 50.66
N VAL A 46 71.84 38.04 49.43
CA VAL A 46 71.99 39.00 48.32
C VAL A 46 70.92 38.80 47.23
N GLY A 47 70.22 37.66 47.22
CA GLY A 47 69.25 37.31 46.18
C GLY A 47 69.92 36.72 44.94
N CYS A 48 69.40 37.06 43.75
CA CYS A 48 70.03 36.67 42.49
C CYS A 48 71.36 37.42 42.30
N PRO A 49 72.52 36.74 42.12
CA PRO A 49 73.82 37.40 41.93
C PRO A 49 73.88 38.36 40.75
N ASN A 50 73.02 38.17 39.74
CA ASN A 50 72.93 38.99 38.54
C ASN A 50 71.79 40.03 38.60
N PHE A 51 71.20 40.27 39.79
CA PHE A 51 70.10 41.23 40.00
C PHE A 51 69.03 41.19 38.90
N CYS A 52 68.61 39.98 38.53
CA CYS A 52 67.64 39.81 37.45
C CYS A 52 66.23 40.18 37.96
N ASN A 53 65.67 41.28 37.45
CA ASN A 53 64.28 41.65 37.62
C ASN A 53 63.45 40.92 36.55
N GLY A 54 62.58 40.01 36.96
CA GLY A 54 61.70 39.27 36.05
C GLY A 54 60.45 40.03 35.65
N ASP A 55 60.21 41.13 36.36
CA ASP A 55 58.97 41.87 36.30
C ASP A 55 58.81 42.52 34.91
N GLU A 56 59.88 43.10 34.34
CA GLU A 56 59.82 43.78 33.04
C GLU A 56 59.44 42.85 31.85
N GLU A 57 59.91 41.60 31.83
CA GLU A 57 59.61 40.65 30.75
C GLU A 57 58.23 39.99 30.95
N LEU A 58 57.79 39.82 32.21
CA LEU A 58 56.44 39.37 32.55
C LEU A 58 55.39 40.46 32.23
N GLU A 59 55.67 41.72 32.55
CA GLU A 59 54.83 42.87 32.21
C GLU A 59 54.70 43.08 30.71
N ARG A 60 55.80 42.92 29.93
CA ARG A 60 55.73 42.99 28.47
C ARG A 60 54.81 41.90 27.88
N ARG A 61 54.88 40.68 28.41
CA ARG A 61 54.00 39.57 27.98
C ARG A 61 52.54 39.79 28.35
N GLN A 62 52.29 40.36 29.53
CA GLN A 62 50.95 40.76 29.94
C GLN A 62 50.40 41.82 28.99
N GLN A 63 51.18 42.85 28.66
CA GLN A 63 50.80 43.88 27.70
C GLN A 63 50.58 43.33 26.29
N GLU A 64 51.41 42.38 25.83
CA GLU A 64 51.24 41.72 24.52
C GLU A 64 49.98 40.84 24.48
N GLU A 65 49.70 40.07 25.54
CA GLU A 65 48.49 39.23 25.60
C GLU A 65 47.23 40.07 25.79
N GLU A 66 47.27 41.12 26.62
CA GLU A 66 46.20 42.13 26.74
C GLU A 66 45.95 42.84 25.40
N ALA A 67 47.00 43.20 24.66
CA ALA A 67 46.85 43.77 23.33
C ALA A 67 46.26 42.79 22.31
N ARG A 68 46.59 41.49 22.40
CA ARG A 68 45.98 40.44 21.55
C ARG A 68 44.51 40.23 21.88
N ILE A 69 44.15 40.19 23.17
CA ILE A 69 42.76 40.07 23.62
C ILE A 69 41.97 41.31 23.18
N ALA A 70 42.50 42.52 23.42
CA ALA A 70 41.86 43.77 22.99
C ALA A 70 41.69 43.85 21.47
N ALA A 71 42.64 43.34 20.68
CA ALA A 71 42.52 43.27 19.22
C ALA A 71 41.41 42.30 18.77
N LEU A 72 41.28 41.14 19.41
CA LEU A 72 40.19 40.19 19.15
C LEU A 72 38.82 40.74 19.56
N GLU A 73 38.74 41.39 20.72
CA GLU A 73 37.53 42.05 21.21
C GLU A 73 37.11 43.21 20.28
N ALA A 74 38.07 44.00 19.80
CA ALA A 74 37.80 45.05 18.80
C ALA A 74 37.32 44.46 17.46
N GLU A 75 37.88 43.34 17.01
CA GLU A 75 37.41 42.64 15.81
C GLU A 75 35.99 42.07 16.01
N GLN A 76 35.70 41.51 17.19
CA GLN A 76 34.37 41.02 17.56
C GLN A 76 33.36 42.16 17.63
N ALA A 77 33.69 43.28 18.28
CA ALA A 77 32.83 44.45 18.36
C ALA A 77 32.50 45.01 16.96
N LEU A 78 33.49 45.04 16.04
CA LEU A 78 33.25 45.43 14.64
C LEU A 78 32.33 44.44 13.90
N LYS A 79 32.43 43.14 14.18
CA LYS A 79 31.51 42.12 13.61
C LYS A 79 30.11 42.27 14.19
N GLU A 80 29.98 42.50 15.48
CA GLU A 80 28.71 42.70 16.17
C GLU A 80 28.01 43.99 15.72
N GLU A 81 28.75 45.09 15.56
CA GLU A 81 28.21 46.35 15.04
C GLU A 81 27.74 46.19 13.58
N LYS A 82 28.51 45.49 12.74
CA LYS A 82 28.10 45.17 11.37
C LYS A 82 26.86 44.28 11.35
N ALA A 83 26.80 43.24 12.18
CA ALA A 83 25.64 42.36 12.29
C ALA A 83 24.40 43.11 12.79
N ALA A 84 24.55 44.01 13.77
CA ALA A 84 23.47 44.85 14.26
C ALA A 84 22.93 45.79 13.17
N LYS A 85 23.82 46.42 12.40
CA LYS A 85 23.44 47.25 11.24
C LYS A 85 22.74 46.44 10.15
N GLU A 86 23.19 45.21 9.88
CA GLU A 86 22.59 44.31 8.90
C GLU A 86 21.20 43.82 9.34
N LEU A 87 21.00 43.56 10.64
CA LEU A 87 19.69 43.21 11.20
C LEU A 87 18.68 44.36 11.03
N VAL A 88 19.07 45.58 11.37
CA VAL A 88 18.20 46.76 11.21
C VAL A 88 17.87 47.00 9.73
N GLU A 89 18.83 46.90 8.83
CA GLU A 89 18.58 47.04 7.39
C GLU A 89 17.65 45.93 6.86
N ARG A 90 17.78 44.71 7.38
CA ARG A 90 16.89 43.58 7.04
C ARG A 90 15.45 43.84 7.48
N GLU A 91 15.23 44.38 8.68
CA GLU A 91 13.90 44.75 9.16
C GLU A 91 13.28 45.87 8.32
N LEU A 92 14.07 46.91 7.99
CA LEU A 92 13.63 48.00 7.12
C LEU A 92 13.33 47.50 5.70
N ALA A 93 14.13 46.56 5.17
CA ALA A 93 13.88 45.93 3.87
C ALA A 93 12.58 45.12 3.88
N MET A 94 12.26 44.41 4.97
CA MET A 94 10.99 43.71 5.13
C MET A 94 9.80 44.66 5.18
N GLN A 95 9.89 45.76 5.94
CA GLN A 95 8.82 46.76 6.00
C GLN A 95 8.58 47.40 4.62
N ARG A 96 9.64 47.82 3.92
CA ARG A 96 9.53 48.38 2.56
C ARG A 96 8.85 47.43 1.59
N SER A 97 9.10 46.13 1.70
CA SER A 97 8.50 45.11 0.82
C SER A 97 7.04 44.84 1.16
N ARG A 98 6.68 44.96 2.45
CA ARG A 98 5.29 44.84 2.91
C ARG A 98 4.43 46.04 2.50
N ASP A 99 5.00 47.23 2.52
CA ASP A 99 4.26 48.48 2.27
C ASP A 99 4.17 48.84 0.77
N ALA A 100 4.94 48.15 -0.09
CA ALA A 100 4.97 48.41 -1.52
C ALA A 100 3.77 47.73 -2.24
N PRO A 101 2.88 48.51 -2.92
CA PRO A 101 1.68 47.99 -3.56
C PRO A 101 1.96 47.09 -4.78
N GLU A 102 3.14 47.22 -5.39
CA GLU A 102 3.55 46.40 -6.54
C GLU A 102 3.69 44.93 -6.14
N PHE A 103 4.22 44.66 -4.94
CA PHE A 103 4.33 43.29 -4.42
C PHE A 103 2.97 42.69 -4.04
N GLU A 104 2.04 43.51 -3.55
CA GLU A 104 0.66 43.07 -3.27
C GLU A 104 -0.07 42.70 -4.56
N THR A 105 0.07 43.51 -5.61
CA THR A 105 -0.52 43.22 -6.93
C THR A 105 0.05 41.92 -7.51
N LEU A 106 1.38 41.75 -7.46
CA LEU A 106 2.02 40.51 -7.91
C LEU A 106 1.52 39.29 -7.13
N ARG A 107 1.34 39.43 -5.81
CA ARG A 107 0.80 38.35 -4.97
C ARG A 107 -0.63 37.97 -5.37
N GLN A 108 -1.49 38.95 -5.63
CA GLN A 108 -2.87 38.72 -6.09
C GLN A 108 -2.88 37.98 -7.45
N ASP A 109 -2.02 38.38 -8.38
CA ASP A 109 -1.87 37.70 -9.66
C ASP A 109 -1.43 36.25 -9.47
N GLN A 110 -0.41 36.00 -8.63
CA GLN A 110 0.06 34.65 -8.32
C GLN A 110 -1.04 33.79 -7.68
N CYS A 111 -1.80 34.31 -6.71
CA CYS A 111 -2.94 33.62 -6.12
C CYS A 111 -4.02 33.29 -7.18
N SER A 112 -4.32 34.22 -8.08
CA SER A 112 -5.30 33.98 -9.15
C SER A 112 -4.84 32.91 -10.15
N GLU A 113 -3.53 32.85 -10.44
CA GLU A 113 -2.94 31.80 -11.26
C GLU A 113 -2.99 30.45 -10.56
N MET A 114 -2.71 30.42 -9.25
CA MET A 114 -2.83 29.23 -8.40
C MET A 114 -4.25 28.66 -8.43
N ASP A 115 -5.25 29.51 -8.22
CA ASP A 115 -6.66 29.09 -8.21
C ASP A 115 -7.09 28.51 -9.56
N ARG A 116 -6.72 29.16 -10.67
CA ARG A 116 -6.98 28.64 -12.01
C ARG A 116 -6.31 27.29 -12.24
N PHE A 117 -5.07 27.12 -11.76
CA PHE A 117 -4.34 25.87 -11.87
C PHE A 117 -5.02 24.74 -11.09
N LEU A 118 -5.40 24.99 -9.83
CA LEU A 118 -6.07 24.01 -8.97
C LEU A 118 -7.44 23.61 -9.51
N LEU A 119 -8.22 24.57 -10.03
CA LEU A 119 -9.50 24.29 -10.69
C LEU A 119 -9.32 23.44 -11.94
N PHE A 120 -8.29 23.73 -12.73
CA PHE A 120 -7.96 22.95 -13.92
C PHE A 120 -7.52 21.52 -13.54
N GLU A 121 -6.65 21.37 -12.54
CA GLU A 121 -6.21 20.08 -12.02
C GLU A 121 -7.39 19.24 -11.52
N ARG A 122 -8.24 19.82 -10.67
CA ARG A 122 -9.46 19.15 -10.16
C ARG A 122 -10.37 18.70 -11.30
N ARG A 123 -10.57 19.56 -12.31
CA ARG A 123 -11.38 19.21 -13.49
C ARG A 123 -10.77 18.05 -14.28
N GLN A 124 -9.44 18.04 -14.50
CA GLN A 124 -8.77 16.95 -15.21
C GLN A 124 -8.84 15.64 -14.44
N LYS A 125 -8.56 15.65 -13.13
CA LYS A 125 -8.71 14.49 -12.23
C LYS A 125 -10.14 13.93 -12.29
N TRP A 126 -11.16 14.79 -12.20
CA TRP A 126 -12.57 14.36 -12.29
C TRP A 126 -12.94 13.74 -13.63
N LEU A 127 -12.50 14.31 -14.76
CA LEU A 127 -12.76 13.76 -16.08
C LEU A 127 -12.13 12.38 -16.25
N MET A 128 -10.89 12.22 -15.78
CA MET A 128 -10.19 10.94 -15.79
C MET A 128 -10.92 9.91 -14.92
N TRP A 129 -11.26 10.23 -13.67
CA TRP A 129 -12.01 9.34 -12.78
C TRP A 129 -13.36 8.95 -13.33
N THR A 130 -14.10 9.88 -13.92
CA THR A 130 -15.39 9.58 -14.57
C THR A 130 -15.21 8.57 -15.71
N ARG A 131 -14.14 8.71 -16.51
CA ARG A 131 -13.81 7.76 -17.57
C ARG A 131 -13.41 6.40 -17.01
N HIS A 132 -12.55 6.37 -15.98
CA HIS A 132 -12.12 5.15 -15.29
C HIS A 132 -13.30 4.40 -14.69
N ALA A 133 -14.21 5.10 -14.00
CA ALA A 133 -15.42 4.51 -13.43
C ALA A 133 -16.29 3.87 -14.52
N ARG A 134 -16.51 4.56 -15.66
CA ARG A 134 -17.24 4.00 -16.80
C ARG A 134 -16.57 2.76 -17.38
N GLN A 135 -15.23 2.75 -17.49
CA GLN A 135 -14.47 1.60 -17.98
C GLN A 135 -14.58 0.40 -17.03
N LYS A 136 -14.47 0.62 -15.71
CA LYS A 136 -14.64 -0.42 -14.69
C LYS A 136 -16.05 -1.02 -14.73
N VAL A 137 -17.09 -0.18 -14.76
CA VAL A 137 -18.49 -0.63 -14.84
C VAL A 137 -18.72 -1.43 -16.12
N ALA A 138 -18.29 -0.92 -17.28
CA ALA A 138 -18.46 -1.62 -18.55
C ALA A 138 -17.75 -2.99 -18.57
N LEU A 139 -16.59 -3.11 -17.93
CA LEU A 139 -15.87 -4.38 -17.82
C LEU A 139 -16.65 -5.38 -16.95
N VAL A 140 -17.14 -4.95 -15.78
CA VAL A 140 -17.94 -5.79 -14.88
C VAL A 140 -19.25 -6.23 -15.52
N GLU A 141 -19.93 -5.35 -16.26
CA GLU A 141 -21.13 -5.70 -17.03
C GLU A 141 -20.85 -6.77 -18.09
N LYS A 142 -19.72 -6.64 -18.81
CA LYS A 142 -19.28 -7.64 -19.79
C LYS A 142 -19.00 -8.99 -19.13
N HIS A 143 -18.25 -9.00 -18.01
CA HIS A 143 -17.91 -10.23 -17.28
C HIS A 143 -19.15 -10.91 -16.70
N SER A 144 -20.02 -10.15 -16.02
CA SER A 144 -21.28 -10.68 -15.48
C SER A 144 -22.20 -11.25 -16.58
N ALA A 145 -22.35 -10.57 -17.71
CA ALA A 145 -23.12 -11.09 -18.83
C ALA A 145 -22.52 -12.38 -19.43
N ALA A 146 -21.19 -12.49 -19.48
CA ALA A 146 -20.51 -13.69 -19.95
C ALA A 146 -20.71 -14.88 -19.00
N ILE A 147 -20.58 -14.65 -17.70
CA ILE A 147 -20.80 -15.64 -16.64
C ILE A 147 -22.25 -16.14 -16.66
N GLU A 148 -23.23 -15.24 -16.68
CA GLU A 148 -24.65 -15.62 -16.69
C GLU A 148 -25.01 -16.41 -17.94
N LYS A 149 -24.50 -16.02 -19.12
CA LYS A 149 -24.69 -16.77 -20.36
C LYS A 149 -24.04 -18.16 -20.31
N MET A 150 -22.96 -18.35 -19.56
CA MET A 150 -22.33 -19.65 -19.36
C MET A 150 -23.15 -20.51 -18.39
N LYS A 151 -23.52 -19.96 -17.23
CA LYS A 151 -24.39 -20.62 -16.24
C LYS A 151 -25.72 -21.08 -16.86
N GLU A 152 -26.34 -20.25 -17.70
CA GLU A 152 -27.59 -20.61 -18.38
C GLU A 152 -27.40 -21.83 -19.29
N ARG A 153 -26.27 -21.91 -20.02
CA ARG A 153 -25.94 -23.07 -20.86
C ARG A 153 -25.65 -24.32 -20.03
N HIS A 154 -24.97 -24.15 -18.89
CA HIS A 154 -24.64 -25.23 -17.96
C HIS A 154 -25.92 -25.82 -17.35
N ALA A 155 -26.80 -24.94 -16.86
CA ALA A 155 -28.12 -25.30 -16.32
C ALA A 155 -29.00 -26.02 -17.36
N LYS A 156 -29.06 -25.53 -18.60
CA LYS A 156 -29.79 -26.22 -19.69
C LYS A 156 -29.22 -27.61 -19.97
N THR A 157 -27.91 -27.76 -19.95
CA THR A 157 -27.26 -29.05 -20.20
C THR A 157 -27.50 -30.04 -19.07
N ALA A 158 -27.44 -29.59 -17.82
CA ALA A 158 -27.74 -30.38 -16.64
C ALA A 158 -29.22 -30.82 -16.63
N ALA A 159 -30.16 -29.89 -16.84
CA ALA A 159 -31.58 -30.22 -16.95
C ALA A 159 -31.88 -31.25 -18.05
N ASN A 160 -31.27 -31.09 -19.24
CA ASN A 160 -31.42 -32.06 -20.32
C ASN A 160 -30.83 -33.45 -19.99
N LEU A 161 -29.84 -33.54 -19.10
CA LEU A 161 -29.31 -34.81 -18.63
C LEU A 161 -30.28 -35.44 -17.62
N GLU A 162 -30.74 -34.66 -16.63
CA GLU A 162 -31.72 -35.08 -15.63
C GLU A 162 -33.01 -35.61 -16.27
N ASP A 163 -33.55 -34.90 -17.26
CA ASP A 163 -34.76 -35.33 -18.00
C ASP A 163 -34.57 -36.71 -18.65
N ARG A 164 -33.42 -36.94 -19.29
CA ARG A 164 -33.08 -38.25 -19.87
C ARG A 164 -32.93 -39.33 -18.81
N GLN A 165 -32.35 -38.99 -17.67
CA GLN A 165 -32.16 -39.91 -16.55
C GLN A 165 -33.51 -40.32 -15.95
N VAL A 166 -34.41 -39.36 -15.72
CA VAL A 166 -35.78 -39.59 -15.24
C VAL A 166 -36.56 -40.46 -16.22
N ALA A 167 -36.48 -40.18 -17.53
CA ALA A 167 -37.12 -40.99 -18.56
C ALA A 167 -36.62 -42.45 -18.54
N ALA A 168 -35.31 -42.66 -18.48
CA ALA A 168 -34.72 -44.00 -18.40
C ALA A 168 -35.11 -44.74 -17.10
N GLU A 169 -35.18 -44.04 -15.96
CA GLU A 169 -35.67 -44.62 -14.71
C GLU A 169 -37.14 -45.05 -14.79
N TYR A 170 -37.97 -44.21 -15.40
CA TYR A 170 -39.39 -44.47 -15.60
C TYR A 170 -39.62 -45.71 -16.48
N GLU A 171 -38.92 -45.81 -17.62
CA GLU A 171 -38.99 -46.96 -18.52
C GLU A 171 -38.55 -48.24 -17.83
N LEU A 172 -37.43 -48.20 -17.08
CA LEU A 172 -36.94 -49.36 -16.33
C LEU A 172 -37.96 -49.83 -15.30
N ARG A 173 -38.56 -48.91 -14.52
CA ARG A 173 -39.58 -49.25 -13.53
C ARG A 173 -40.80 -49.88 -14.16
N THR A 174 -41.28 -49.31 -15.26
CA THR A 174 -42.44 -49.83 -15.98
C THR A 174 -42.15 -51.24 -16.51
N SER A 175 -40.96 -51.48 -17.08
CA SER A 175 -40.54 -52.82 -17.49
C SER A 175 -40.54 -53.80 -16.32
N LEU A 176 -39.91 -53.43 -15.19
CA LEU A 176 -39.85 -54.27 -14.00
C LEU A 176 -41.23 -54.56 -13.40
N GLU A 177 -42.16 -53.60 -13.43
CA GLU A 177 -43.55 -53.81 -13.02
C GLU A 177 -44.28 -54.79 -13.94
N THR A 178 -44.07 -54.70 -15.26
CA THR A 178 -44.66 -55.65 -16.22
C THR A 178 -44.12 -57.07 -16.01
N GLU A 179 -42.82 -57.23 -15.81
CA GLU A 179 -42.19 -58.51 -15.46
C GLU A 179 -42.77 -59.09 -14.17
N GLN A 180 -42.92 -58.25 -13.14
CA GLN A 180 -43.53 -58.66 -11.88
C GLN A 180 -44.98 -59.12 -12.04
N LYS A 181 -45.79 -58.40 -12.84
CA LYS A 181 -47.17 -58.79 -13.17
C LYS A 181 -47.20 -60.13 -13.92
N ASN A 182 -46.32 -60.31 -14.90
CA ASN A 182 -46.23 -61.53 -15.70
C ASN A 182 -45.85 -62.76 -14.87
N ILE A 183 -44.88 -62.62 -13.96
CA ILE A 183 -44.49 -63.68 -13.03
C ILE A 183 -45.66 -64.04 -12.11
N ARG A 184 -46.35 -63.04 -11.55
CA ARG A 184 -47.52 -63.29 -10.68
C ARG A 184 -48.67 -63.97 -11.41
N ILE A 185 -48.95 -63.58 -12.66
CA ILE A 185 -49.96 -64.23 -13.49
C ILE A 185 -49.56 -65.68 -13.76
N ARG A 186 -48.30 -65.93 -14.16
CA ARG A 186 -47.78 -67.29 -14.38
C ARG A 186 -47.87 -68.15 -13.11
N LEU A 187 -47.50 -67.60 -11.96
CA LEU A 187 -47.58 -68.29 -10.68
C LEU A 187 -49.03 -68.70 -10.36
N ARG A 188 -50.00 -67.79 -10.51
CA ARG A 188 -51.43 -68.12 -10.36
C ARG A 188 -51.91 -69.20 -11.33
N HIS A 189 -51.44 -69.19 -12.57
CA HIS A 189 -51.76 -70.25 -13.53
C HIS A 189 -51.17 -71.60 -13.12
N MET A 190 -49.93 -71.61 -12.60
CA MET A 190 -49.29 -72.82 -12.08
C MET A 190 -49.96 -73.33 -10.80
N GLU A 191 -50.38 -72.45 -9.89
CA GLU A 191 -51.20 -72.77 -8.72
C GLU A 191 -52.51 -73.44 -9.16
N ALA A 192 -53.27 -72.81 -10.07
CA ALA A 192 -54.51 -73.37 -10.59
C ALA A 192 -54.32 -74.70 -11.34
N TYR A 193 -53.17 -74.89 -12.00
CA TYR A 193 -52.80 -76.16 -12.63
C TYR A 193 -52.57 -77.26 -11.59
N CYS A 194 -51.87 -76.96 -10.49
CA CYS A 194 -51.56 -77.91 -9.42
C CYS A 194 -52.77 -78.19 -8.50
N ASP A 195 -53.60 -77.18 -8.22
CA ASP A 195 -54.81 -77.26 -7.40
C ASP A 195 -55.99 -77.95 -8.12
N GLY A 196 -55.90 -78.13 -9.45
CA GLY A 196 -56.89 -78.83 -10.27
C GLY A 196 -57.07 -80.33 -9.96
N LEU A 197 -56.38 -80.85 -8.95
CA LEU A 197 -56.53 -82.21 -8.43
C LEU A 197 -57.95 -82.41 -7.87
N GLY A 198 -58.78 -83.16 -8.60
CA GLY A 198 -60.07 -83.69 -8.12
C GLY A 198 -61.34 -83.08 -8.72
N LYS A 199 -61.27 -82.03 -9.56
CA LYS A 199 -62.43 -81.55 -10.32
C LYS A 199 -62.55 -82.36 -11.62
N LYS A 200 -63.45 -83.36 -11.67
CA LYS A 200 -63.82 -84.05 -12.91
C LYS A 200 -64.44 -83.05 -13.90
N PRO A 201 -63.86 -82.78 -15.08
CA PRO A 201 -64.64 -82.28 -16.19
C PRO A 201 -65.44 -83.45 -16.78
N SER A 202 -66.49 -83.13 -17.56
CA SER A 202 -67.39 -84.07 -18.23
C SER A 202 -66.69 -85.30 -18.84
N SER A 203 -67.42 -86.42 -18.86
CA SER A 203 -66.99 -87.83 -18.88
C SER A 203 -66.24 -88.36 -20.11
N ASP A 204 -65.48 -87.55 -20.86
CA ASP A 204 -64.84 -88.02 -22.11
C ASP A 204 -63.39 -87.56 -22.35
N MET A 205 -62.68 -87.06 -21.32
CA MET A 205 -61.25 -86.70 -21.42
C MET A 205 -60.38 -87.35 -20.33
N PRO A 206 -59.15 -87.80 -20.63
CA PRO A 206 -58.25 -88.43 -19.66
C PRO A 206 -58.00 -87.54 -18.43
N SER A 207 -57.99 -88.15 -17.23
CA SER A 207 -57.74 -87.41 -15.98
C SER A 207 -56.33 -86.84 -15.96
N ARG A 208 -56.23 -85.51 -15.76
CA ARG A 208 -54.97 -84.77 -15.69
C ARG A 208 -54.15 -85.19 -14.45
N VAL A 209 -52.88 -85.58 -14.63
CA VAL A 209 -51.98 -86.01 -13.55
C VAL A 209 -50.88 -84.95 -13.37
N VAL A 210 -50.80 -84.37 -12.17
CA VAL A 210 -49.72 -83.46 -11.76
C VAL A 210 -48.52 -84.30 -11.35
N THR A 211 -47.34 -84.00 -11.90
CA THR A 211 -46.10 -84.73 -11.62
C THR A 211 -45.32 -84.07 -10.48
N GLU A 212 -44.42 -84.83 -9.82
CA GLU A 212 -43.50 -84.29 -8.80
C GLU A 212 -42.62 -83.16 -9.36
N ARG A 213 -42.34 -83.20 -10.67
CA ARG A 213 -41.64 -82.16 -11.40
C ARG A 213 -42.42 -80.84 -11.41
N ASP A 214 -43.73 -80.89 -11.66
CA ASP A 214 -44.60 -79.70 -11.69
C ASP A 214 -44.63 -78.99 -10.32
N LEU A 215 -44.63 -79.75 -9.23
CA LEU A 215 -44.56 -79.21 -7.86
C LEU A 215 -43.20 -78.55 -7.56
N ARG A 216 -42.08 -79.11 -8.06
CA ARG A 216 -40.76 -78.48 -7.95
C ARG A 216 -40.70 -77.18 -8.75
N GLU A 217 -41.27 -77.17 -9.96
CA GLU A 217 -41.33 -75.98 -10.81
C GLU A 217 -42.19 -74.87 -10.17
N LEU A 218 -43.29 -75.23 -9.49
CA LEU A 218 -44.08 -74.29 -8.69
C LEU A 218 -43.27 -73.71 -7.50
N GLY A 219 -42.54 -74.56 -6.77
CA GLY A 219 -41.65 -74.12 -5.69
C GLY A 219 -40.53 -73.18 -6.18
N GLN A 220 -39.99 -73.44 -7.37
CA GLN A 220 -39.04 -72.53 -8.03
C GLN A 220 -39.69 -71.18 -8.37
N ALA A 221 -40.93 -71.18 -8.86
CA ALA A 221 -41.66 -69.95 -9.20
C ALA A 221 -41.91 -69.05 -7.98
N TYR A 222 -42.23 -69.63 -6.81
CA TYR A 222 -42.34 -68.87 -5.55
C TYR A 222 -41.03 -68.24 -5.10
N ASN A 223 -39.92 -68.97 -5.21
CA ASN A 223 -38.61 -68.44 -4.87
C ASN A 223 -38.23 -67.27 -5.78
N VAL A 224 -38.56 -67.37 -7.07
CA VAL A 224 -38.41 -66.29 -8.03
C VAL A 224 -39.24 -65.08 -7.58
N GLU A 225 -40.54 -65.20 -7.36
CA GLU A 225 -41.39 -64.07 -6.93
C GLU A 225 -40.88 -63.40 -5.65
N LYS A 226 -40.43 -64.20 -4.67
CA LYS A 226 -39.90 -63.71 -3.40
C LYS A 226 -38.64 -62.87 -3.57
N ASN A 227 -37.70 -63.30 -4.42
CA ASN A 227 -36.42 -62.64 -4.63
C ASN A 227 -36.51 -61.47 -5.64
N MET A 228 -37.55 -61.43 -6.49
CA MET A 228 -37.69 -60.42 -7.54
C MET A 228 -37.68 -58.99 -7.02
N LYS A 229 -38.34 -58.70 -5.89
CA LYS A 229 -38.38 -57.32 -5.34
C LYS A 229 -36.97 -56.80 -5.01
N GLN A 230 -36.12 -57.64 -4.42
CA GLN A 230 -34.74 -57.27 -4.06
C GLN A 230 -33.88 -57.09 -5.31
N LEU A 231 -34.02 -57.95 -6.31
CA LEU A 231 -33.32 -57.84 -7.59
C LEU A 231 -33.71 -56.58 -8.37
N HIS A 232 -35.01 -56.28 -8.43
CA HIS A 232 -35.53 -55.07 -9.07
C HIS A 232 -35.00 -53.81 -8.37
N GLN A 233 -34.99 -53.81 -7.03
CA GLN A 233 -34.45 -52.69 -6.26
C GLN A 233 -32.95 -52.51 -6.48
N ALA A 234 -32.17 -53.60 -6.48
CA ALA A 234 -30.74 -53.55 -6.75
C ALA A 234 -30.44 -53.01 -8.17
N LYS A 235 -31.24 -53.42 -9.17
CA LYS A 235 -31.11 -52.92 -10.55
C LYS A 235 -31.39 -51.43 -10.65
N ILE A 236 -32.41 -50.93 -9.94
CA ILE A 236 -32.73 -49.49 -9.87
C ILE A 236 -31.59 -48.73 -9.19
N ASN A 237 -31.05 -49.24 -8.07
CA ASN A 237 -29.97 -48.57 -7.34
C ASN A 237 -28.70 -48.45 -8.19
N VAL A 238 -28.24 -49.54 -8.82
CA VAL A 238 -27.05 -49.52 -9.69
C VAL A 238 -27.20 -48.52 -10.84
N MET A 239 -28.41 -48.42 -11.40
CA MET A 239 -28.72 -47.46 -12.45
C MET A 239 -28.66 -46.02 -11.92
N ARG A 240 -29.27 -45.74 -10.76
CA ARG A 240 -29.22 -44.43 -10.10
C ARG A 240 -27.81 -44.00 -9.72
N ASP A 241 -26.99 -44.92 -9.22
CA ASP A 241 -25.59 -44.63 -8.86
C ASP A 241 -24.78 -44.20 -10.09
N ARG A 242 -25.01 -44.85 -11.25
CA ARG A 242 -24.38 -44.45 -12.52
C ARG A 242 -24.87 -43.08 -13.00
N GLN A 243 -26.16 -42.81 -12.86
CA GLN A 243 -26.76 -41.52 -13.21
C GLN A 243 -26.21 -40.38 -12.33
N ALA A 244 -26.12 -40.62 -11.02
CA ALA A 244 -25.54 -39.69 -10.07
C ALA A 244 -24.08 -39.40 -10.41
N LYS A 245 -23.27 -40.42 -10.70
CA LYS A 245 -21.87 -40.22 -11.10
C LYS A 245 -21.74 -39.43 -12.41
N ALA A 246 -22.59 -39.71 -13.39
CA ALA A 246 -22.60 -38.97 -14.64
C ALA A 246 -22.99 -37.48 -14.48
N LEU A 247 -23.90 -37.18 -13.54
CA LEU A 247 -24.28 -35.81 -13.19
C LEU A 247 -23.13 -35.10 -12.46
N GLU A 248 -22.52 -35.75 -11.47
CA GLU A 248 -21.33 -35.25 -10.77
C GLU A 248 -20.21 -34.88 -11.76
N ASP A 249 -19.83 -35.82 -12.64
CA ASP A 249 -18.77 -35.59 -13.63
C ASP A 249 -19.12 -34.48 -14.66
N LEU A 250 -20.41 -34.19 -14.86
CA LEU A 250 -20.86 -33.05 -15.68
C LEU A 250 -20.69 -31.74 -14.92
N LEU A 251 -21.14 -31.68 -13.66
CA LEU A 251 -21.04 -30.50 -12.81
C LEU A 251 -19.57 -30.13 -12.56
N ASP A 252 -18.70 -31.10 -12.28
CA ASP A 252 -17.26 -30.86 -12.09
C ASP A 252 -16.62 -30.20 -13.33
N ARG A 253 -16.99 -30.65 -14.54
CA ARG A 253 -16.50 -30.05 -15.78
C ARG A 253 -17.02 -28.62 -15.95
N GLN A 254 -18.29 -28.40 -15.61
CA GLN A 254 -18.95 -27.10 -15.66
C GLN A 254 -18.31 -26.10 -14.68
N ASP A 255 -17.94 -26.56 -13.49
CA ASP A 255 -17.28 -25.75 -12.46
C ASP A 255 -15.87 -25.35 -12.91
N VAL A 256 -15.08 -26.29 -13.44
CA VAL A 256 -13.74 -25.98 -14.00
C VAL A 256 -13.81 -24.99 -15.17
N GLU A 257 -14.84 -25.07 -16.01
CA GLU A 257 -15.06 -24.11 -17.08
C GLU A 257 -15.39 -22.70 -16.55
N LEU A 258 -16.22 -22.61 -15.50
CA LEU A 258 -16.53 -21.35 -14.83
C LEU A 258 -15.30 -20.76 -14.12
N GLU A 259 -14.52 -21.58 -13.41
CA GLU A 259 -13.28 -21.15 -12.74
C GLU A 259 -12.30 -20.54 -13.75
N ARG A 260 -12.09 -21.21 -14.89
CA ARG A 260 -11.23 -20.68 -15.96
C ARG A 260 -11.72 -19.35 -16.52
N LEU A 261 -13.03 -19.17 -16.64
CA LEU A 261 -13.61 -17.90 -17.07
C LEU A 261 -13.36 -16.81 -16.01
N THR A 262 -13.62 -17.10 -14.74
CA THR A 262 -13.41 -16.15 -13.64
C THR A 262 -11.94 -15.75 -13.50
N GLU A 263 -11.01 -16.68 -13.73
CA GLU A 263 -9.57 -16.40 -13.71
C GLU A 263 -9.16 -15.48 -14.86
N LYS A 264 -9.73 -15.69 -16.04
CA LYS A 264 -9.53 -14.80 -17.18
C LYS A 264 -10.09 -13.41 -16.90
N ASP A 265 -11.29 -13.33 -16.34
CA ASP A 265 -11.94 -12.07 -15.99
C ASP A 265 -11.12 -11.32 -14.92
N ARG A 266 -10.61 -12.02 -13.90
CA ARG A 266 -9.68 -11.48 -12.90
C ARG A 266 -8.43 -10.88 -13.54
N HIS A 267 -7.81 -11.60 -14.47
CA HIS A 267 -6.66 -11.07 -15.19
C HIS A 267 -7.00 -9.84 -16.05
N GLU A 268 -8.17 -9.80 -16.70
CA GLU A 268 -8.63 -8.62 -17.44
C GLU A 268 -8.83 -7.41 -16.50
N VAL A 269 -9.34 -7.62 -15.28
CA VAL A 269 -9.47 -6.57 -14.25
C VAL A 269 -8.10 -6.06 -13.82
N GLU A 270 -7.17 -6.95 -13.45
CA GLU A 270 -5.81 -6.58 -13.05
C GLU A 270 -5.09 -5.77 -14.15
N CYS A 271 -5.22 -6.19 -15.41
CA CYS A 271 -4.67 -5.45 -16.54
C CYS A 271 -5.32 -4.06 -16.70
N LEU A 272 -6.64 -3.95 -16.54
CA LEU A 272 -7.31 -2.66 -16.59
C LEU A 272 -6.80 -1.75 -15.47
N GLU A 273 -6.80 -2.23 -14.22
CA GLU A 273 -6.35 -1.47 -13.05
C GLU A 273 -4.93 -0.95 -13.21
N SER A 274 -3.99 -1.77 -13.68
CA SER A 274 -2.63 -1.33 -13.99
C SER A 274 -2.61 -0.14 -14.95
N ASN A 275 -3.38 -0.20 -16.04
CA ASN A 275 -3.45 0.89 -17.02
C ASN A 275 -4.05 2.17 -16.41
N LEU A 276 -5.04 2.04 -15.52
CA LEU A 276 -5.67 3.19 -14.86
C LEU A 276 -4.68 3.86 -13.88
N THR A 277 -3.92 3.07 -13.12
CA THR A 277 -2.86 3.58 -12.23
C THR A 277 -1.76 4.27 -13.03
N ASP A 278 -1.32 3.70 -14.15
CA ASP A 278 -0.33 4.35 -15.03
C ASP A 278 -0.82 5.71 -15.56
N GLU A 279 -2.11 5.82 -15.89
CA GLU A 279 -2.72 7.10 -16.30
C GLU A 279 -2.79 8.12 -15.15
N GLU A 280 -3.12 7.67 -13.94
CA GLU A 280 -3.13 8.49 -12.72
C GLU A 280 -1.75 9.06 -12.41
N ASP A 281 -0.72 8.20 -12.42
CA ASP A 281 0.66 8.57 -12.17
C ASP A 281 1.19 9.53 -13.22
N LEU A 282 0.88 9.29 -14.50
CA LEU A 282 1.25 10.20 -15.58
C LEU A 282 0.61 11.57 -15.39
N LEU A 283 -0.69 11.61 -15.04
CA LEU A 283 -1.40 12.86 -14.81
C LEU A 283 -0.79 13.61 -13.61
N ALA A 284 -0.58 12.92 -12.49
CA ALA A 284 0.05 13.48 -11.29
C ALA A 284 1.44 14.04 -11.60
N ALA A 285 2.30 13.27 -12.27
CA ALA A 285 3.63 13.70 -12.66
C ALA A 285 3.60 14.95 -13.57
N THR A 286 2.63 15.03 -14.50
CA THR A 286 2.50 16.22 -15.35
C THR A 286 2.11 17.46 -14.55
N PHE A 287 1.24 17.33 -13.55
CA PHE A 287 0.83 18.43 -12.68
C PHE A 287 1.93 18.83 -11.72
N THR A 288 2.65 17.90 -11.11
CA THR A 288 3.84 18.20 -10.29
C THR A 288 4.88 18.98 -11.08
N ARG A 289 5.17 18.56 -12.32
CA ARG A 289 6.11 19.28 -13.20
C ARG A 289 5.61 20.69 -13.56
N ARG A 290 4.32 20.84 -13.88
CA ARG A 290 3.74 22.15 -14.22
C ARG A 290 3.73 23.08 -13.01
N ARG A 291 3.39 22.57 -11.83
CA ARG A 291 3.45 23.30 -10.55
C ARG A 291 4.86 23.80 -10.27
N ALA A 292 5.88 22.94 -10.36
CA ALA A 292 7.27 23.34 -10.18
C ALA A 292 7.73 24.41 -11.19
N ALA A 293 7.21 24.38 -12.43
CA ALA A 293 7.50 25.41 -13.43
C ALA A 293 6.83 26.76 -13.11
N ILE A 294 5.60 26.73 -12.58
CA ILE A 294 4.89 27.92 -12.11
C ILE A 294 5.61 28.54 -10.90
N GLU A 295 6.00 27.73 -9.91
CA GLU A 295 6.77 28.17 -8.74
C GLU A 295 8.07 28.87 -9.16
N LYS A 296 8.87 28.25 -10.04
CA LYS A 296 10.09 28.87 -10.59
C LYS A 296 9.82 30.19 -11.31
N ARG A 297 8.71 30.28 -12.05
CA ARG A 297 8.33 31.52 -12.73
C ARG A 297 7.97 32.61 -11.72
N TRP A 298 7.27 32.26 -10.64
CA TRP A 298 6.95 33.21 -9.57
C TRP A 298 8.20 33.68 -8.82
N GLU A 299 9.17 32.79 -8.56
CA GLU A 299 10.47 33.16 -7.98
C GLU A 299 11.18 34.21 -8.85
N VAL A 300 11.29 33.95 -10.15
CA VAL A 300 11.91 34.89 -11.09
C VAL A 300 11.13 36.21 -11.15
N ALA A 301 9.79 36.18 -11.16
CA ALA A 301 8.97 37.39 -11.17
C ALA A 301 9.18 38.26 -9.92
N ILE A 302 9.30 37.65 -8.73
CA ILE A 302 9.59 38.36 -7.48
C ILE A 302 10.98 38.99 -7.54
N GLU A 303 11.99 38.25 -8.02
CA GLU A 303 13.37 38.73 -8.16
C GLU A 303 13.46 39.90 -9.16
N VAL A 304 12.77 39.81 -10.29
CA VAL A 304 12.69 40.88 -11.29
C VAL A 304 12.05 42.13 -10.68
N LEU A 305 10.89 42.00 -10.03
CA LEU A 305 10.20 43.13 -9.41
C LEU A 305 11.06 43.77 -8.31
N ARG A 306 11.78 42.96 -7.52
CA ARG A 306 12.72 43.47 -6.52
C ARG A 306 13.79 44.32 -7.19
N ASN A 307 14.47 43.79 -8.20
CA ASN A 307 15.53 44.53 -8.90
C ASN A 307 15.01 45.82 -9.56
N GLU A 308 13.80 45.81 -10.11
CA GLU A 308 13.14 46.98 -10.70
C GLU A 308 12.83 48.08 -9.67
N LEU A 309 12.49 47.72 -8.43
CA LEU A 309 12.24 48.67 -7.35
C LEU A 309 13.53 49.17 -6.68
N GLU A 310 14.56 48.32 -6.61
CA GLU A 310 15.88 48.67 -6.03
C GLU A 310 16.68 49.61 -6.94
N ALA A 311 16.68 49.38 -8.25
CA ALA A 311 17.49 50.14 -9.21
C ALA A 311 17.27 51.68 -9.18
N PRO A 312 16.03 52.20 -9.17
CA PRO A 312 15.79 53.64 -9.11
C PRO A 312 15.88 54.24 -7.71
N LYS A 313 15.57 53.46 -6.65
CA LYS A 313 15.48 53.98 -5.27
C LYS A 313 16.78 53.80 -4.48
N GLY A 314 17.70 52.93 -4.91
CA GLY A 314 18.99 52.67 -4.27
C GLY A 314 18.88 52.02 -2.88
N VAL A 315 17.72 51.46 -2.55
CA VAL A 315 17.39 50.84 -1.27
C VAL A 315 17.10 49.36 -1.45
N ARG A 316 17.42 48.53 -0.45
CA ARG A 316 17.16 47.08 -0.53
C ARG A 316 15.74 46.73 -0.12
N TYR A 317 15.15 45.81 -0.86
CA TYR A 317 13.89 45.15 -0.54
C TYR A 317 14.17 43.71 -0.07
N ALA A 318 13.33 43.18 0.81
CA ALA A 318 13.42 41.81 1.28
C ALA A 318 12.81 40.84 0.26
N ALA A 319 13.28 39.58 0.29
CA ALA A 319 12.61 38.51 -0.44
C ALA A 319 11.24 38.24 0.16
N ILE A 320 10.21 38.20 -0.69
CA ILE A 320 8.85 37.86 -0.31
C ILE A 320 8.65 36.35 -0.50
N PRO A 321 8.06 35.63 0.47
CA PRO A 321 7.78 34.22 0.31
C PRO A 321 6.76 33.97 -0.81
N LEU A 322 6.91 32.84 -1.49
CA LEU A 322 5.92 32.37 -2.46
C LEU A 322 4.58 32.10 -1.76
N PRO A 323 3.45 32.23 -2.49
CA PRO A 323 2.16 31.77 -1.99
C PRO A 323 2.24 30.29 -1.59
N GLU A 324 1.71 29.97 -0.42
CA GLU A 324 1.60 28.58 0.02
C GLU A 324 0.51 27.89 -0.77
N TRP A 325 0.86 26.77 -1.39
CA TRP A 325 -0.13 25.91 -2.00
C TRP A 325 -1.02 25.31 -0.91
N PRO A 326 -2.34 25.21 -1.15
CA PRO A 326 -3.22 24.50 -0.24
C PRO A 326 -2.65 23.11 -0.01
N GLN A 327 -2.39 22.76 1.26
CA GLN A 327 -2.12 21.38 1.60
C GLN A 327 -3.37 20.59 1.24
N GLU A 328 -3.22 19.48 0.52
CA GLU A 328 -4.28 18.49 0.36
C GLU A 328 -4.62 17.99 1.77
N LYS A 329 -5.55 18.68 2.44
CA LYS A 329 -6.30 18.03 3.49
C LYS A 329 -7.03 16.90 2.78
N GLU A 330 -6.93 15.71 3.33
CA GLU A 330 -7.80 14.56 3.04
C GLU A 330 -9.25 14.92 3.41
N GLU A 331 -9.80 15.98 2.82
CA GLU A 331 -11.23 16.17 2.74
C GLU A 331 -11.68 15.21 1.65
N GLU A 332 -12.50 14.23 2.07
CA GLU A 332 -13.18 13.25 1.25
C GLU A 332 -13.32 13.75 -0.19
N PHE A 333 -12.77 12.99 -1.15
CA PHE A 333 -13.02 13.16 -2.57
C PHE A 333 -14.50 12.86 -2.88
N GLY A 334 -15.40 13.67 -2.33
CA GLY A 334 -16.73 13.85 -2.84
C GLY A 334 -16.65 14.65 -4.14
N PRO A 335 -17.58 14.41 -5.08
CA PRO A 335 -17.69 15.23 -6.28
C PRO A 335 -17.74 16.72 -5.89
N PRO A 336 -17.15 17.62 -6.71
CA PRO A 336 -17.16 19.05 -6.41
C PRO A 336 -18.59 19.52 -6.08
N SER A 337 -18.78 20.34 -5.04
CA SER A 337 -20.09 20.86 -4.61
C SER A 337 -20.76 21.83 -5.62
N TYR A 338 -20.41 21.72 -6.90
CA TYR A 338 -21.20 22.21 -8.03
C TYR A 338 -22.11 21.08 -8.58
N ALA A 339 -22.55 20.19 -7.69
CA ALA A 339 -23.43 19.07 -7.97
C ALA A 339 -24.93 19.41 -7.76
N ASP A 340 -25.29 20.70 -7.71
CA ASP A 340 -26.70 21.11 -7.74
C ASP A 340 -27.35 20.99 -9.13
N GLU A 341 -26.64 20.48 -10.15
CA GLU A 341 -27.25 20.19 -11.47
C GLU A 341 -27.10 18.76 -12.00
N PHE A 342 -26.39 17.84 -11.36
CA PHE A 342 -26.28 16.46 -11.90
C PHE A 342 -26.19 15.40 -10.80
N ILE A 343 -27.30 15.22 -10.11
CA ILE A 343 -27.62 14.05 -9.28
C ILE A 343 -27.89 12.89 -10.24
N GLU A 344 -27.01 11.88 -10.29
CA GLU A 344 -27.36 10.48 -10.62
C GLU A 344 -26.19 9.47 -10.56
N LEU A 345 -24.94 9.88 -10.32
CA LEU A 345 -23.79 8.94 -10.33
C LEU A 345 -23.26 8.54 -8.95
N GLY A 346 -23.72 9.17 -7.87
CA GLY A 346 -23.22 8.93 -6.50
C GLY A 346 -23.71 7.64 -5.83
N ASP A 347 -24.69 6.94 -6.42
CA ASP A 347 -25.26 5.72 -5.82
C ASP A 347 -24.58 4.41 -6.28
N MET A 348 -23.72 4.45 -7.30
CA MET A 348 -23.02 3.25 -7.79
C MET A 348 -21.75 2.89 -6.98
N GLU A 349 -21.06 3.86 -6.38
CA GLU A 349 -19.86 3.56 -5.56
C GLU A 349 -20.21 2.85 -4.26
N LYS A 350 -21.39 3.11 -3.67
CA LYS A 350 -21.88 2.38 -2.49
C LYS A 350 -22.26 0.93 -2.79
N THR A 351 -22.61 0.61 -4.02
CA THR A 351 -22.94 -0.75 -4.44
C THR A 351 -21.71 -1.61 -4.69
N LEU A 352 -20.55 -1.00 -5.01
CA LEU A 352 -19.29 -1.74 -5.22
C LEU A 352 -18.59 -2.10 -3.89
N LEU A 353 -18.76 -1.31 -2.83
CA LEU A 353 -18.21 -1.60 -1.50
C LEU A 353 -19.02 -2.63 -0.68
N THR A 354 -20.14 -3.12 -1.21
CA THR A 354 -21.02 -4.09 -0.53
C THR A 354 -20.95 -5.50 -1.12
N PHE A 355 -20.08 -5.72 -2.11
CA PHE A 355 -19.86 -7.01 -2.76
C PHE A 355 -18.45 -7.60 -2.58
N SER A 356 -17.66 -7.09 -1.61
CA SER A 356 -16.55 -7.85 -1.00
C SER A 356 -17.06 -8.64 0.20
#